data_AF-A0AAV2SD03-F1
#
_entry.id   AF-A0AAV2SD03-F1
#
_cell.length_a   1.000
_cell.length_b   1.000
_cell.length_c   1.000
_cell.angle_alpha   90.00
_cell.angle_beta   90.00
_cell.angle_gamma   90.00
#
_symmetry.space_group_name_H-M   'P 1'
#
loop_
_entity.id
_entity.type
_entity.pdbx_description
1 polymer ?
#
loop_
_entity_poly.entity_id
_entity_poly.type
_entity_poly.pdbx_seq_one_letter_code
_entity_poly.pdbx_strand_id
1 'polypeptide(L)'
;ITLLSGVTIIVGSIIGSGIFVSPGGVIHYAGSGGAALVIWALCGLFCILGALCFSELGCMMPEAGGEYKYIMEAFGGLPAFLTLWVNVLMIRPAAQAIIALTFAEYALSPFFPGCEPPKVPVMALATTALG
;
A
#
# COMPACT_ATOMS: atom_id res chain seq x y z
N ILE A 1 13.33 21.55 3.60
CA ILE A 1 13.58 20.33 2.79
C ILE A 1 14.22 20.75 1.49
N THR A 2 15.41 20.22 1.16
CA THR A 2 16.05 20.43 -0.16
C THR A 2 15.48 19.44 -1.17
N LEU A 3 15.62 19.70 -2.48
CA LEU A 3 15.07 18.83 -3.55
C LEU A 3 15.48 17.36 -3.36
N LEU A 4 16.78 17.09 -3.23
CA LEU A 4 17.30 15.73 -3.06
C LEU A 4 16.79 15.07 -1.77
N SER A 5 16.72 15.83 -0.67
CA SER A 5 16.16 15.32 0.59
C SER A 5 14.67 14.97 0.45
N GLY A 6 13.90 15.81 -0.26
CA GLY A 6 12.49 15.54 -0.56
C GLY A 6 12.30 14.26 -1.37
N VAL A 7 13.10 14.07 -2.42
CA VAL A 7 13.07 12.84 -3.23
C VAL A 7 13.37 11.61 -2.37
N THR A 8 14.41 11.65 -1.53
CA THR A 8 14.75 10.51 -0.66
C THR A 8 13.64 10.15 0.33
N ILE A 9 12.93 11.15 0.88
CA ILE A 9 11.81 10.92 1.79
C ILE A 9 10.67 10.21 1.05
N ILE A 10 10.30 10.70 -0.14
CA ILE A 10 9.22 10.12 -0.93
C ILE A 10 9.57 8.68 -1.32
N VAL A 11 10.76 8.45 -1.88
CA VAL A 11 11.21 7.11 -2.29
C VAL A 11 11.21 6.16 -1.09
N GLY A 12 11.72 6.59 0.06
CA GLY A 12 11.73 5.78 1.29
C GLY A 12 10.34 5.50 1.87
N SER A 13 9.38 6.39 1.66
CA SER A 13 7.99 6.19 2.12
C SER A 13 7.15 5.29 1.20
N ILE A 14 7.44 5.28 -0.11
CA ILE A 14 6.65 4.55 -1.11
C ILE A 14 7.15 3.11 -1.27
N ILE A 15 8.47 2.89 -1.23
CA ILE A 15 9.03 1.54 -1.34
C ILE A 15 8.80 0.80 -0.02
N GLY A 16 7.92 -0.21 -0.04
CA GLY A 16 7.56 -1.03 1.12
C GLY A 16 7.67 -2.54 0.87
N SER A 17 7.20 -3.33 1.83
CA SER A 17 7.25 -4.80 1.80
C SER A 17 6.38 -5.46 0.72
N GLY A 18 5.47 -4.71 0.09
CA GLY A 18 4.60 -5.21 -0.98
C GLY A 18 5.36 -5.79 -2.18
N ILE A 19 6.61 -5.36 -2.41
CA ILE A 19 7.46 -5.92 -3.49
C ILE A 19 7.75 -7.42 -3.33
N PHE A 20 7.64 -7.96 -2.12
CA PHE A 20 7.86 -9.39 -1.89
C PHE A 20 6.61 -10.23 -2.22
N VAL A 21 5.42 -9.64 -2.13
CA VAL A 21 4.13 -10.35 -2.34
C VAL A 21 3.61 -10.14 -3.77
N SER A 22 3.64 -8.90 -4.26
CA SER A 22 3.01 -8.52 -5.52
C SER A 22 3.52 -9.26 -6.78
N PRO A 23 4.82 -9.56 -6.95
CA PRO A 23 5.30 -10.24 -8.16
C PRO A 23 4.68 -11.62 -8.37
N GLY A 24 4.49 -12.39 -7.29
CA GLY A 24 3.87 -13.71 -7.36
C GLY A 24 2.44 -13.63 -7.90
N GLY A 25 1.66 -12.69 -7.40
CA GLY A 25 0.31 -12.42 -7.91
C GLY A 25 0.30 -11.93 -9.36
N VAL A 26 1.13 -10.94 -9.69
CA VAL A 26 1.16 -10.36 -11.04
C VAL A 26 1.56 -11.41 -12.08
N ILE A 27 2.58 -12.24 -11.83
CA ILE A 27 2.98 -13.28 -12.77
C ILE A 27 1.89 -14.35 -12.90
N HIS A 28 1.25 -14.72 -11.79
CA HIS A 28 0.17 -15.71 -11.80
C HIS A 28 -1.02 -15.27 -12.68
N TYR A 29 -1.43 -13.99 -12.59
CA TYR A 29 -2.53 -13.46 -13.39
C TYR A 29 -2.12 -13.04 -14.81
N ALA A 30 -0.87 -12.60 -15.03
CA ALA A 30 -0.39 -12.16 -16.34
C ALA A 30 0.02 -13.33 -17.26
N GLY A 31 0.34 -14.50 -16.69
CA GLY A 31 0.68 -15.72 -17.43
C GLY A 31 2.07 -15.74 -18.09
N SER A 32 2.75 -14.60 -18.20
CA SER A 32 4.12 -14.50 -18.75
C SER A 32 4.93 -13.42 -18.04
N GLY A 33 6.23 -13.65 -17.86
CA GLY A 33 7.15 -12.68 -17.25
C GLY A 33 7.24 -11.37 -18.05
N GLY A 34 7.18 -11.44 -19.38
CA GLY A 34 7.16 -10.24 -20.23
C GLY A 34 5.90 -9.39 -20.03
N ALA A 35 4.74 -10.05 -19.95
CA ALA A 35 3.47 -9.37 -19.68
C ALA A 35 3.44 -8.76 -18.27
N ALA A 36 4.00 -9.45 -17.28
CA ALA A 36 4.13 -8.93 -15.91
C ALA A 36 4.93 -7.62 -15.87
N LEU A 37 6.06 -7.53 -16.58
CA LEU A 37 6.87 -6.30 -16.63
C LEU A 37 6.12 -5.13 -17.28
N VAL A 38 5.33 -5.39 -18.32
CA VAL A 38 4.48 -4.36 -18.95
C VAL A 38 3.43 -3.85 -17.97
N ILE A 39 2.78 -4.74 -17.22
CA ILE A 39 1.79 -4.36 -16.19
C ILE A 39 2.45 -3.48 -15.12
N TRP A 40 3.64 -3.84 -14.64
CA TRP A 40 4.40 -3.02 -13.69
C TRP A 40 4.70 -1.62 -14.23
N ALA A 41 5.14 -1.51 -15.48
CA ALA A 41 5.41 -0.23 -16.11
C ALA A 41 4.14 0.63 -16.25
N LEU A 42 3.01 0.03 -16.64
CA LEU A 42 1.73 0.71 -16.74
C LEU A 42 1.24 1.20 -15.38
N CYS A 43 1.30 0.36 -14.33
CA CYS A 43 0.96 0.76 -12.97
C CYS A 43 1.82 1.95 -12.51
N GLY A 44 3.13 1.93 -12.78
CA GLY A 44 4.02 3.05 -12.48
C GLY A 44 3.59 4.35 -13.18
N LEU A 45 3.22 4.28 -14.46
CA LEU A 45 2.72 5.44 -15.21
C LEU A 45 1.42 5.99 -14.60
N PHE A 46 0.46 5.12 -14.27
CA PHE A 46 -0.78 5.53 -13.61
C PHE A 46 -0.53 6.19 -12.24
N CYS A 47 0.43 5.68 -11.46
CA CYS A 47 0.82 6.29 -10.19
C CYS A 47 1.41 7.69 -10.37
N ILE A 48 2.22 7.92 -11.40
CA ILE A 48 2.77 9.25 -11.71
C ILE A 48 1.65 10.24 -12.03
N LEU A 49 0.69 9.84 -12.86
CA LEU A 49 -0.46 10.69 -13.20
C LEU A 49 -1.27 11.05 -11.95
N GLY A 50 -1.56 10.07 -11.09
CA GLY A 50 -2.25 10.31 -9.81
C GLY A 50 -1.47 11.24 -8.89
N ALA A 51 -0.15 11.04 -8.77
CA ALA A 51 0.72 11.87 -7.94
C ALA A 51 0.75 13.34 -8.42
N LEU A 52 0.73 13.57 -9.73
CA LEU A 52 0.64 14.92 -10.29
C LEU A 52 -0.69 15.60 -9.94
N CYS A 53 -1.81 14.89 -10.07
CA CYS A 53 -3.13 15.43 -9.67
C CYS A 53 -3.18 15.76 -8.17
N PHE A 54 -2.66 14.88 -7.32
CA PHE A 54 -2.59 15.14 -5.87
C PHE A 54 -1.61 16.27 -5.53
N SER A 55 -0.53 16.44 -6.30
CA SER A 55 0.39 17.56 -6.14
C SER A 55 -0.28 18.89 -6.47
N GLU A 56 -1.06 18.96 -7.56
CA GLU A 56 -1.80 20.17 -7.92
C GLU A 56 -2.81 20.54 -6.84
N LEU A 57 -3.57 19.55 -6.37
CA LEU A 57 -4.57 19.74 -5.33
C LEU A 57 -3.96 20.15 -3.99
N GLY A 58 -2.81 19.58 -3.62
CA GLY A 58 -2.05 19.98 -2.43
C GLY A 58 -1.44 21.38 -2.52
N CYS A 59 -1.13 21.87 -3.72
CA CYS A 59 -0.74 23.27 -3.93
C CYS A 59 -1.93 24.24 -3.86
N MET A 60 -3.12 23.82 -4.31
CA MET A 60 -4.33 24.64 -4.25
C MET A 60 -4.90 24.77 -2.83
N MET A 61 -4.84 23.71 -2.03
CA MET A 61 -5.40 23.67 -0.67
C MET A 61 -4.33 23.26 0.36
N PRO A 62 -3.48 24.19 0.82
CA PRO A 62 -2.37 23.90 1.73
C PRO A 62 -2.81 23.73 3.21
N GLU A 63 -4.07 23.34 3.44
CA GLU A 63 -4.61 23.12 4.78
C GLU A 63 -4.33 21.69 5.28
N ALA A 64 -4.26 21.53 6.60
CA ALA A 64 -4.13 20.21 7.20
C ALA A 64 -5.41 19.39 6.97
N GLY A 65 -5.28 18.16 6.46
CA GLY A 65 -6.41 17.23 6.27
C GLY A 65 -6.31 16.29 5.08
N GLY A 66 -5.38 16.54 4.14
CA GLY A 66 -5.10 15.65 3.02
C GLY A 66 -6.35 15.30 2.21
N GLU A 67 -6.48 14.02 1.83
CA GLU A 67 -7.60 13.50 1.03
C GLU A 67 -8.98 13.84 1.61
N TYR A 68 -9.13 13.79 2.94
CA TYR A 68 -10.40 14.10 3.59
C TYR A 68 -10.83 15.54 3.32
N LYS A 69 -9.90 16.49 3.42
CA LYS A 69 -10.19 17.91 3.20
C LYS A 69 -10.56 18.18 1.74
N TYR A 70 -9.90 17.51 0.79
CA TYR A 70 -10.22 17.62 -0.63
C TYR A 70 -11.66 17.16 -0.92
N ILE A 71 -12.08 16.04 -0.34
CA ILE A 71 -13.43 15.50 -0.52
C ILE A 71 -14.47 16.37 0.20
N MET A 72 -14.12 16.91 1.37
CA MET A 72 -15.00 17.81 2.13
C MET A 72 -15.31 19.08 1.36
N GLU A 73 -14.33 19.67 0.68
CA GLU A 73 -14.52 20.88 -0.11
C GLU A 73 -15.32 20.60 -1.40
N ALA A 74 -15.07 19.46 -2.05
CA ALA A 74 -15.72 19.11 -3.31
C ALA A 74 -17.16 18.57 -3.17
N PHE A 75 -17.43 17.76 -2.13
CA PHE A 75 -18.67 16.99 -1.99
C PHE A 75 -19.40 17.21 -0.65
N GLY A 76 -18.85 18.02 0.26
CA GLY A 76 -19.45 18.33 1.56
C GLY A 76 -19.20 17.27 2.65
N GLY A 77 -19.88 17.42 3.78
CA GLY A 77 -19.56 16.69 5.01
C GLY A 77 -19.89 15.19 5.01
N LEU A 78 -21.02 14.77 4.44
CA LEU A 78 -21.45 13.37 4.48
C LEU A 78 -20.54 12.45 3.64
N PRO A 79 -20.21 12.77 2.37
CA PRO A 79 -19.28 11.94 1.58
C PRO A 79 -17.85 11.92 2.15
N ALA A 80 -17.40 13.04 2.72
CA ALA A 80 -16.11 13.11 3.39
C ALA A 80 -16.07 12.20 4.63
N PHE A 81 -17.13 12.21 5.45
CA PHE A 81 -17.23 11.32 6.61
C PHE A 81 -17.23 9.85 6.22
N LEU A 82 -17.98 9.46 5.19
CA LEU A 82 -18.02 8.08 4.70
C LEU A 82 -16.65 7.61 4.21
N THR A 83 -15.93 8.47 3.47
CA THR A 83 -14.58 8.14 3.00
C THR A 83 -13.62 7.94 4.17
N LEU A 84 -13.66 8.84 5.17
CA LEU A 84 -12.85 8.71 6.39
C LEU A 84 -13.20 7.42 7.14
N TRP A 85 -14.48 7.10 7.27
CA TRP A 85 -14.98 5.93 7.96
C TRP A 85 -14.48 4.62 7.33
N VAL A 86 -14.58 4.50 6.00
CA VAL A 86 -14.06 3.34 5.25
C VAL A 86 -12.54 3.27 5.35
N ASN A 87 -11.84 4.41 5.27
CA ASN A 87 -10.38 4.43 5.33
C ASN A 87 -9.88 3.93 6.71
N VAL A 88 -10.46 4.45 7.79
CA VAL A 88 -10.06 4.10 9.16
C VAL A 88 -10.47 2.67 9.54
N LEU A 89 -11.66 2.21 9.17
CA LEU A 89 -12.17 0.91 9.61
C LEU A 89 -11.80 -0.25 8.70
N MET A 90 -11.62 -0.02 7.40
CA MET A 90 -11.35 -1.10 6.44
C MET A 90 -9.96 -1.00 5.84
N ILE A 91 -9.62 0.13 5.21
CA ILE A 91 -8.40 0.23 4.39
C ILE A 91 -7.16 0.12 5.26
N ARG A 92 -7.04 0.93 6.31
CA ARG A 92 -5.84 0.95 7.17
C ARG A 92 -5.64 -0.38 7.91
N PRO A 93 -6.66 -0.98 8.57
CA PRO A 93 -6.49 -2.27 9.23
C PRO A 93 -6.17 -3.40 8.25
N ALA A 94 -6.80 -3.42 7.06
CA ALA A 94 -6.49 -4.42 6.04
C ALA A 94 -5.04 -4.32 5.57
N ALA A 95 -4.53 -3.10 5.33
CA ALA A 95 -3.14 -2.89 4.94
C ALA A 95 -2.16 -3.38 6.02
N GLN A 96 -2.42 -3.06 7.30
CA GLN A 96 -1.59 -3.56 8.41
C GLN A 96 -1.65 -5.08 8.54
N ALA A 97 -2.83 -5.68 8.38
CA ALA A 97 -3.00 -7.13 8.42
C ALA A 97 -2.22 -7.84 7.31
N ILE A 98 -2.25 -7.33 6.08
CA ILE A 98 -1.47 -7.89 4.96
C ILE A 98 0.03 -7.85 5.28
N ILE A 99 0.54 -6.74 5.80
CA ILE A 99 1.96 -6.61 6.17
C ILE A 99 2.33 -7.60 7.28
N ALA A 100 1.51 -7.72 8.31
CA ALA A 100 1.75 -8.65 9.43
C ALA A 100 1.72 -10.12 9.00
N LEU A 101 0.77 -10.50 8.14
CA LEU A 101 0.70 -11.85 7.55
C LEU A 101 1.93 -12.14 6.70
N THR A 102 2.31 -11.21 5.82
CA THR A 102 3.50 -11.30 4.99
C THR A 102 4.75 -11.51 5.86
N PHE A 103 4.90 -10.70 6.92
CA PHE A 103 6.01 -10.84 7.86
C PHE A 103 6.04 -12.23 8.51
N ALA A 104 4.89 -12.72 9.00
CA ALA A 104 4.80 -14.02 9.65
C ALA A 104 5.14 -15.18 8.70
N GLU A 105 4.68 -15.13 7.44
CA GLU A 105 4.99 -16.13 6.42
C GLU A 105 6.50 -16.17 6.10
N TYR A 106 7.11 -15.00 5.88
CA TYR A 106 8.56 -14.93 5.62
C TYR A 106 9.41 -15.30 6.83
N ALA A 107 8.97 -14.98 8.05
CA ALA A 107 9.67 -15.35 9.27
C ALA A 107 9.63 -16.87 9.55
N LEU A 108 8.53 -17.54 9.17
CA LEU A 108 8.35 -18.98 9.35
C LEU A 108 8.95 -19.82 8.22
N SER A 109 9.13 -19.25 7.03
CA SER A 109 9.66 -19.96 5.85
C SER A 109 10.97 -20.74 6.11
N PRO A 110 11.97 -20.24 6.88
CA PRO A 110 13.18 -21.00 7.19
C PRO A 110 12.96 -22.25 8.06
N PHE A 111 11.91 -22.27 8.88
CA PHE A 111 11.62 -23.38 9.79
C PHE A 111 10.83 -24.51 9.10
N PHE A 112 10.26 -24.24 7.92
CA PHE A 112 9.49 -25.20 7.13
C PHE A 112 10.03 -25.28 5.69
N PRO A 113 11.27 -25.75 5.46
CA PRO A 113 11.83 -25.83 4.13
C PRO A 113 11.02 -26.79 3.24
N GLY A 114 10.41 -26.25 2.17
CA GLY A 114 9.67 -27.02 1.17
C GLY A 114 8.21 -27.33 1.50
N CYS A 115 7.67 -26.80 2.60
CA CYS A 115 6.25 -26.93 2.94
C CYS A 115 5.66 -25.54 3.20
N GLU A 116 4.37 -25.37 2.89
CA GLU A 116 3.66 -24.14 3.25
C GLU A 116 3.48 -24.10 4.78
N PRO A 117 3.88 -23.00 5.45
CA PRO A 117 3.79 -22.93 6.91
C PRO A 117 2.32 -23.08 7.34
N PRO A 118 2.04 -23.87 8.40
CA PRO A 118 0.67 -24.10 8.82
C PRO A 118 -0.01 -22.78 9.21
N LYS A 119 -1.31 -22.64 8.88
CA LYS A 119 -2.06 -21.37 9.05
C LYS A 119 -2.12 -20.89 10.49
N VAL A 120 -2.14 -21.81 11.45
CA VAL A 120 -2.26 -21.50 12.89
C VAL A 120 -1.05 -20.70 13.42
N PRO A 121 0.21 -21.14 13.24
CA PRO A 121 1.37 -20.34 13.67
C PRO A 121 1.55 -19.05 12.87
N VAL A 122 1.20 -19.02 11.59
CA VAL A 122 1.20 -17.78 10.78
C VAL A 122 0.25 -16.74 11.40
N MET A 123 -0.99 -17.14 11.69
CA MET A 123 -1.97 -16.25 12.31
C MET A 123 -1.56 -15.82 13.71
N ALA A 124 -1.03 -16.73 14.54
CA ALA A 124 -0.57 -16.40 15.88
C ALA A 124 0.57 -15.36 15.86
N LEU A 125 1.57 -15.54 14.98
CA LEU A 125 2.66 -14.58 14.82
C LEU A 125 2.17 -13.25 14.22
N ALA A 126 1.25 -13.27 13.25
CA ALA A 126 0.69 -12.05 12.68
C ALA A 126 -0.10 -11.24 13.72
N THR A 127 -0.88 -11.90 14.59
CA THR A 127 -1.65 -11.21 15.65
C THR A 127 -0.75 -10.59 16.71
N THR A 128 0.36 -11.24 17.06
CA THR A 128 1.34 -10.66 18.01
C THR A 128 2.15 -9.52 17.40
N ALA A 129 2.34 -9.51 16.08
CA ALA A 129 2.98 -8.39 15.38
C ALA A 129 2.07 -7.16 15.24
N LEU A 130 0.75 -7.32 15.39
CA LEU A 130 -0.25 -6.24 15.32
C LEU A 130 -0.58 -5.61 16.68
N GLY A 131 -0.26 -6.28 17.79
CA GLY A 131 -0.50 -5.83 19.17
C GLY A 131 0.71 -5.15 19.79
#